data_AF-A0A1L8DZ21-F1
#
_entry.id   AF-A0A1L8DZ21-F1
#
_cell.length_a   1.000
_cell.length_b   1.000
_cell.length_c   1.000
_cell.angle_alpha   90.00
_cell.angle_beta   90.00
_cell.angle_gamma   90.00
#
_symmetry.space_group_name_H-M   'P 1'
#
loop_
_entity.id
_entity.type
_entity.pdbx_description
1 polymer ?
#
loop_
_entity_poly.entity_id
_entity_poly.type
_entity_poly.pdbx_seq_one_letter_code
_entity_poly.pdbx_strand_id
1 'polypeptide(L)'
;MEEQLEEVPRFLNADYIDVIVKKIEKTNNVKVQKFELKPVTKKGNHYSSVMIRIVVDYVVVESKNPKHLSLILKTTYDEKHDDEESIKLLNEFDVHNREMEIYETVLDEFHKLLRSINDGTVFSAHKYWLDNTNRALILEDLMVRKYKCVNRIERMDVAHAKVALIKLAKYHATSIIFKQKNPQAFAKFSKGYFSRDKPDIREFFFRHFDGLIELVSTWKGYEYYVEKLIKFKDLLVERGIELYTPHEANFNVLTHGDFWSNNMMFRYDSENNPIDVIFVDFQIPQWNTPAIDIHYLIHTSIKEHLRFSKQNELVQMYYYALKETLIDGYKYTGYFPTLHEFQIIILKSSLHALISALLIQPIIILDEKIESNLFLLMNKDEAGKKFTHDMYHSPNTQEAVKNVLPVFDALGILD
;
A
#
# COMPACT_ATOMS: atom_id res chain seq x y z
N MET A 1 -4.70 -15.90 28.96
CA MET A 1 -5.92 -16.17 28.16
C MET A 1 -6.84 -14.95 28.11
N GLU A 2 -6.73 -13.99 29.05
CA GLU A 2 -7.46 -12.71 29.01
C GLU A 2 -6.78 -11.64 28.13
N GLU A 3 -5.45 -11.62 27.96
CA GLU A 3 -4.75 -10.60 27.13
C GLU A 3 -4.92 -10.76 25.60
N GLN A 4 -5.49 -11.86 25.09
CA GLN A 4 -5.68 -12.07 23.64
C GLN A 4 -7.04 -11.57 23.12
N LEU A 5 -7.94 -11.11 23.99
CA LEU A 5 -9.31 -10.74 23.64
C LEU A 5 -9.51 -9.25 23.32
N GLU A 6 -8.53 -8.38 23.58
CA GLU A 6 -8.68 -6.93 23.36
C GLU A 6 -8.70 -6.53 21.87
N GLU A 7 -8.15 -7.36 20.97
CA GLU A 7 -8.08 -7.03 19.52
C GLU A 7 -9.22 -7.64 18.68
N VAL A 8 -10.11 -8.46 19.27
CA VAL A 8 -11.19 -9.10 18.51
C VAL A 8 -12.45 -8.21 18.53
N PRO A 9 -12.96 -7.77 17.37
CA PRO A 9 -14.18 -6.97 17.30
C PRO A 9 -15.38 -7.71 17.92
N ARG A 10 -16.20 -7.03 18.73
CA ARG A 10 -17.33 -7.65 19.46
C ARG A 10 -18.36 -8.31 18.54
N PHE A 11 -18.55 -7.77 17.33
CA PHE A 11 -19.45 -8.36 16.35
C PHE A 11 -18.95 -9.71 15.80
N LEU A 12 -17.64 -10.01 15.91
CA LEU A 12 -17.03 -11.24 15.43
C LEU A 12 -17.22 -12.39 16.44
N ASN A 13 -18.47 -12.84 16.56
CA ASN A 13 -18.90 -13.93 17.44
C ASN A 13 -19.41 -15.15 16.65
N ALA A 14 -19.85 -16.20 17.36
CA ALA A 14 -20.29 -17.46 16.73
C ALA A 14 -21.42 -17.27 15.70
N ASP A 15 -22.37 -16.37 15.96
CA ASP A 15 -23.48 -16.09 15.04
C ASP A 15 -22.97 -15.43 13.76
N TYR A 16 -22.00 -14.53 13.88
CA TYR A 16 -21.37 -13.89 12.73
C TYR A 16 -20.57 -14.88 11.87
N ILE A 17 -19.86 -15.83 12.50
CA ILE A 17 -19.16 -16.90 11.81
C ILE A 17 -20.14 -17.77 11.02
N ASP A 18 -21.29 -18.12 11.60
CA ASP A 18 -22.35 -18.85 10.90
C ASP A 18 -22.87 -18.09 9.67
N VAL A 19 -23.07 -16.78 9.79
CA VAL A 19 -23.44 -15.90 8.65
C VAL A 19 -22.37 -15.90 7.56
N ILE A 20 -21.08 -15.80 7.91
CA ILE A 20 -19.97 -15.84 6.95
C ILE A 20 -20.01 -17.15 6.16
N VAL A 21 -20.06 -18.29 6.85
CA VAL A 21 -20.05 -19.62 6.20
C VAL A 21 -21.26 -19.79 5.29
N LYS A 22 -22.46 -19.37 5.73
CA LYS A 22 -23.68 -19.40 4.91
C LYS A 22 -23.56 -18.58 3.63
N LYS A 23 -22.95 -17.39 3.70
CA LYS A 23 -22.73 -16.52 2.53
C LYS A 23 -21.74 -17.12 1.54
N ILE A 24 -20.65 -17.71 2.04
CA ILE A 24 -19.62 -18.34 1.21
C ILE A 24 -20.17 -19.57 0.49
N GLU A 25 -20.88 -20.43 1.21
CA GLU A 25 -21.48 -21.65 0.65
C GLU A 25 -22.77 -21.37 -0.14
N LYS A 26 -23.31 -20.14 -0.04
CA LYS A 26 -24.58 -19.72 -0.66
C LYS A 26 -25.75 -20.63 -0.27
N THR A 27 -25.77 -21.11 0.96
CA THR A 27 -26.83 -21.98 1.51
C THR A 27 -26.96 -21.81 3.02
N ASN A 28 -28.18 -22.01 3.53
CA ASN A 28 -28.44 -22.03 4.97
C ASN A 28 -28.16 -23.39 5.63
N ASN A 29 -27.92 -24.42 4.82
CA ASN A 29 -27.76 -25.81 5.26
C ASN A 29 -26.30 -26.09 5.66
N VAL A 30 -25.73 -25.24 6.52
CA VAL A 30 -24.39 -25.40 7.07
C VAL A 30 -24.47 -25.53 8.59
N LYS A 31 -23.52 -26.28 9.15
CA LYS A 31 -23.34 -26.37 10.60
C LYS A 31 -21.88 -26.15 10.92
N VAL A 32 -21.58 -25.00 11.54
CA VAL A 32 -20.26 -24.72 12.12
C VAL A 32 -20.03 -25.68 13.29
N GLN A 33 -18.88 -26.35 13.28
CA GLN A 33 -18.48 -27.29 14.34
C GLN A 33 -17.54 -26.60 15.32
N LYS A 34 -16.58 -25.84 14.79
CA LYS A 34 -15.57 -25.11 15.56
C LYS A 34 -15.06 -23.93 14.75
N PHE A 35 -14.68 -22.86 15.42
CA PHE A 35 -13.87 -21.80 14.83
C PHE A 35 -12.79 -21.33 15.78
N GLU A 36 -11.77 -20.68 15.23
CA GLU A 36 -10.65 -20.05 15.93
C GLU A 36 -10.36 -18.70 15.30
N LEU A 37 -10.10 -17.69 16.14
CA LEU A 37 -9.74 -16.33 15.73
C LEU A 37 -8.29 -16.06 16.11
N LYS A 38 -7.49 -15.58 15.16
CA LYS A 38 -6.07 -15.26 15.39
C LYS A 38 -5.75 -13.88 14.81
N PRO A 39 -5.14 -12.96 15.57
CA PRO A 39 -4.56 -11.76 14.98
C PRO A 39 -3.61 -12.12 13.83
N VAL A 40 -3.73 -11.43 12.69
CA VAL A 40 -2.89 -11.70 11.51
C VAL A 40 -1.47 -11.18 11.70
N THR A 41 -1.31 -10.15 12.53
CA THR A 41 -0.14 -9.28 12.52
C THR A 41 0.47 -9.12 13.89
N LYS A 42 1.81 -9.10 13.93
CA LYS A 42 2.55 -8.55 15.08
C LYS A 42 2.49 -7.01 15.04
N LYS A 43 2.56 -6.34 16.21
CA LYS A 43 2.60 -4.87 16.33
C LYS A 43 3.56 -4.24 15.29
N GLY A 44 3.15 -3.14 14.65
CA GLY A 44 3.97 -2.39 13.68
C GLY A 44 3.88 -2.80 12.21
N ASN A 45 3.04 -3.77 11.81
CA ASN A 45 2.91 -4.18 10.40
C ASN A 45 1.72 -3.56 9.66
N HIS A 46 0.64 -3.17 10.36
CA HIS A 46 -0.53 -2.53 9.77
C HIS A 46 -1.06 -1.45 10.71
N TYR A 47 -0.97 -0.21 10.26
CA TYR A 47 -1.18 0.98 11.09
C TYR A 47 -2.65 1.42 11.16
N SER A 48 -3.48 1.04 10.18
CA SER A 48 -4.79 1.65 9.92
C SER A 48 -5.99 0.70 10.05
N SER A 49 -5.80 -0.57 10.42
CA SER A 49 -6.89 -1.57 10.42
C SER A 49 -6.65 -2.74 11.35
N VAL A 50 -7.73 -3.31 11.88
CA VAL A 50 -7.75 -4.58 12.62
C VAL A 50 -7.86 -5.74 11.63
N MET A 51 -6.94 -6.71 11.73
CA MET A 51 -6.94 -7.89 10.88
C MET A 51 -6.94 -9.19 11.68
N ILE A 52 -7.98 -10.00 11.48
CA ILE A 52 -8.19 -11.27 12.17
C ILE A 52 -8.27 -12.40 11.14
N ARG A 53 -7.46 -13.44 11.34
CA ARG A 53 -7.61 -14.71 10.65
C ARG A 53 -8.69 -15.52 11.32
N ILE A 54 -9.66 -15.94 10.51
CA ILE A 54 -10.77 -16.81 10.92
C ILE A 54 -10.49 -18.20 10.36
N VAL A 55 -10.34 -19.18 11.24
CA VAL A 55 -10.24 -20.60 10.86
C VAL A 55 -11.53 -21.29 11.30
N VAL A 56 -12.26 -21.90 10.37
CA VAL A 56 -13.57 -22.51 10.65
C VAL A 56 -13.67 -23.92 10.07
N ASP A 57 -14.11 -24.85 10.92
CA ASP A 57 -14.49 -26.21 10.57
C ASP A 57 -16.03 -26.30 10.54
N TYR A 58 -16.59 -26.74 9.43
CA TYR A 58 -18.04 -26.84 9.25
C TYR A 58 -18.43 -28.00 8.33
N VAL A 59 -19.72 -28.34 8.32
CA VAL A 59 -20.30 -29.32 7.39
C VAL A 59 -21.45 -28.69 6.61
N VAL A 60 -21.56 -29.02 5.33
CA VAL A 60 -22.79 -28.75 4.55
C VAL A 60 -23.72 -29.94 4.74
N VAL A 61 -24.85 -29.72 5.41
CA VAL A 61 -25.75 -30.76 5.97
C VAL A 61 -26.17 -31.79 4.92
N GLU A 62 -26.41 -31.35 3.68
CA GLU A 62 -26.82 -32.22 2.57
C GLU A 62 -25.70 -33.17 2.12
N SER A 63 -24.46 -32.67 2.06
CA SER A 63 -23.31 -33.46 1.60
C SER A 63 -22.66 -34.28 2.72
N LYS A 64 -22.87 -33.88 4.00
CA LYS A 64 -22.14 -34.36 5.18
C LYS A 64 -20.61 -34.30 5.08
N ASN A 65 -20.08 -33.58 4.10
CA ASN A 65 -18.64 -33.45 3.91
C ASN A 65 -18.08 -32.38 4.87
N PRO A 66 -17.11 -32.74 5.73
CA PRO A 66 -16.41 -31.75 6.54
C PRO A 66 -15.55 -30.87 5.64
N LYS A 67 -15.60 -29.56 5.92
CA LYS A 67 -14.81 -28.54 5.24
C LYS A 67 -14.03 -27.74 6.28
N HIS A 68 -12.82 -27.37 5.88
CA HIS A 68 -11.92 -26.50 6.63
C HIS A 68 -11.69 -25.23 5.80
N LEU A 69 -11.84 -24.07 6.43
CA LEU A 69 -11.74 -22.79 5.74
C LEU A 69 -10.92 -21.80 6.58
N SER A 70 -9.98 -21.12 5.91
CA SER A 70 -9.20 -20.02 6.49
C SER A 70 -9.51 -18.73 5.71
N LEU A 71 -9.87 -17.68 6.44
CA LEU A 71 -10.25 -16.37 5.91
C LEU A 71 -9.48 -15.27 6.63
N ILE A 72 -9.39 -14.11 6.00
CA ILE A 72 -8.93 -12.87 6.63
C ILE A 72 -10.12 -11.92 6.74
N LEU A 73 -10.42 -11.48 7.95
CA LEU A 73 -11.29 -10.35 8.20
C LEU A 73 -10.43 -9.11 8.38
N LYS A 74 -10.71 -8.07 7.59
CA LYS A 74 -10.16 -6.73 7.76
C LYS A 74 -11.30 -5.79 8.13
N THR A 75 -11.14 -5.06 9.23
CA THR A 75 -12.14 -4.09 9.72
C THR A 75 -11.45 -2.86 10.30
N THR A 76 -12.22 -1.81 10.55
CA THR A 76 -11.77 -0.63 11.30
C THR A 76 -12.17 -0.73 12.78
N TYR A 77 -11.64 0.23 13.54
CA TYR A 77 -12.00 0.59 14.91
C TYR A 77 -13.50 0.92 15.05
N ASP A 78 -14.09 0.55 16.18
CA ASP A 78 -15.50 0.74 16.54
C ASP A 78 -15.72 2.15 17.08
N GLU A 79 -16.53 2.95 16.37
CA GLU A 79 -16.85 4.34 16.72
C GLU A 79 -17.42 4.51 18.14
N LYS A 80 -17.94 3.44 18.76
CA LYS A 80 -18.53 3.49 20.10
C LYS A 80 -17.53 3.22 21.21
N HIS A 81 -16.34 2.72 20.89
CA HIS A 81 -15.43 2.12 21.88
C HIS A 81 -13.97 2.54 21.72
N ASP A 82 -13.57 3.01 20.55
CA ASP A 82 -12.26 3.61 20.34
C ASP A 82 -12.29 5.12 20.63
N ASP A 83 -11.13 5.71 20.94
CA ASP A 83 -11.08 7.12 21.33
C ASP A 83 -11.41 8.07 20.16
N GLU A 84 -11.99 9.22 20.48
CA GLU A 84 -12.50 10.17 19.47
C GLU A 84 -11.42 10.71 18.54
N GLU A 85 -10.17 10.86 19.01
CA GLU A 85 -9.05 11.31 18.18
C GLU A 85 -8.65 10.25 17.16
N SER A 86 -8.63 8.98 17.57
CA SER A 86 -8.37 7.84 16.69
C SER A 86 -9.38 7.70 15.57
N ILE A 87 -10.66 7.82 15.90
CA ILE A 87 -11.75 7.75 14.94
C ILE A 87 -11.68 8.94 13.97
N LYS A 88 -11.42 10.15 14.47
CA LYS A 88 -11.30 11.36 13.64
C LYS A 88 -10.17 11.25 12.63
N LEU A 89 -8.99 10.80 13.05
CA LEU A 89 -7.82 10.65 12.19
C LEU A 89 -8.08 9.64 11.06
N LEU A 90 -8.68 8.49 11.38
CA LEU A 90 -9.00 7.45 10.38
C LEU A 90 -10.10 7.91 9.41
N ASN A 91 -11.11 8.62 9.92
CA ASN A 91 -12.21 9.15 9.12
C ASN A 91 -11.75 10.30 8.20
N GLU A 92 -10.77 11.11 8.61
CA GLU A 92 -10.18 12.15 7.75
C GLU A 92 -9.55 11.57 6.47
N PHE A 93 -9.02 10.35 6.56
CA PHE A 93 -8.38 9.69 5.43
C PHE A 93 -9.32 8.86 4.57
N ASP A 94 -10.51 8.52 5.08
CA ASP A 94 -11.52 7.72 4.39
C ASP A 94 -10.97 6.41 3.78
N VAL A 95 -9.87 5.90 4.34
CA VAL A 95 -9.06 4.80 3.78
C VAL A 95 -9.86 3.51 3.68
N HIS A 96 -10.67 3.24 4.70
CA HIS A 96 -11.46 2.02 4.77
C HIS A 96 -12.58 2.02 3.73
N ASN A 97 -13.33 3.12 3.58
CA ASN A 97 -14.40 3.21 2.58
C ASN A 97 -13.83 3.14 1.16
N ARG A 98 -12.68 3.78 0.92
CA ARG A 98 -11.96 3.67 -0.36
C ARG A 98 -11.57 2.22 -0.66
N GLU A 99 -11.00 1.52 0.30
CA GLU A 99 -10.63 0.11 0.13
C GLU A 99 -11.86 -0.77 -0.15
N MET A 100 -12.95 -0.58 0.59
CA MET A 100 -14.20 -1.30 0.35
C MET A 100 -14.71 -1.10 -1.08
N GLU A 101 -14.72 0.14 -1.59
CA GLU A 101 -15.13 0.45 -2.98
C GLU A 101 -14.22 -0.22 -4.02
N ILE A 102 -12.90 -0.25 -3.78
CA ILE A 102 -11.95 -0.94 -4.68
C ILE A 102 -12.29 -2.42 -4.78
N TYR A 103 -12.52 -3.08 -3.65
CA TYR A 103 -12.90 -4.49 -3.60
C TYR A 103 -14.32 -4.75 -4.11
N GLU A 104 -15.26 -3.84 -3.88
CA GLU A 104 -16.66 -4.01 -4.28
C GLU A 104 -16.83 -3.91 -5.79
N THR A 105 -16.24 -2.88 -6.39
CA THR A 105 -16.53 -2.48 -7.78
C THR A 105 -15.30 -2.60 -8.66
N VAL A 106 -14.19 -1.96 -8.29
CA VAL A 106 -13.07 -1.71 -9.21
C VAL A 106 -12.35 -3.00 -9.60
N LEU A 107 -11.98 -3.83 -8.62
CA LEU A 107 -11.22 -5.06 -8.86
C LEU A 107 -12.01 -6.11 -9.66
N ASP A 108 -13.31 -6.23 -9.38
CA ASP A 108 -14.20 -7.14 -10.12
C ASP A 108 -14.30 -6.74 -11.61
N GLU A 109 -14.41 -5.43 -11.89
CA GLU A 109 -14.38 -4.90 -13.26
C GLU A 109 -13.00 -5.04 -13.91
N PHE A 110 -11.92 -4.83 -13.16
CA PHE A 110 -10.56 -5.03 -13.67
C PHE A 110 -10.34 -6.47 -14.15
N HIS A 111 -10.75 -7.46 -13.36
CA HIS A 111 -10.61 -8.86 -13.76
C HIS A 111 -11.52 -9.20 -14.96
N LYS A 112 -12.70 -8.57 -15.09
CA LYS A 112 -13.54 -8.72 -16.31
C LYS A 112 -12.86 -8.14 -17.55
N LEU A 113 -12.23 -6.97 -17.42
CA LEU A 113 -11.50 -6.32 -18.51
C LEU A 113 -10.30 -7.17 -18.96
N LEU A 114 -9.49 -7.67 -18.03
CA LEU A 114 -8.38 -8.56 -18.37
C LEU A 114 -8.85 -9.82 -19.10
N ARG A 115 -9.93 -10.47 -18.62
CA ARG A 115 -10.51 -11.62 -19.31
C ARG A 115 -10.96 -11.31 -20.74
N SER A 116 -11.38 -10.08 -21.02
CA SER A 116 -11.79 -9.66 -22.37
C SER A 116 -10.64 -9.61 -23.38
N ILE A 117 -9.40 -9.56 -22.88
CA ILE A 117 -8.17 -9.65 -23.68
C ILE A 117 -7.43 -11.00 -23.47
N ASN A 118 -8.13 -12.03 -22.98
CA ASN A 118 -7.60 -13.35 -22.65
C ASN A 118 -6.46 -13.34 -21.62
N ASP A 119 -6.41 -12.33 -20.74
CA ASP A 119 -5.47 -12.27 -19.63
C ASP A 119 -6.15 -12.76 -18.33
N GLY A 120 -5.58 -13.82 -17.72
CA GLY A 120 -6.06 -14.41 -16.47
C GLY A 120 -5.47 -13.82 -15.20
N THR A 121 -4.77 -12.68 -15.28
CA THR A 121 -4.10 -12.05 -14.13
C THR A 121 -5.11 -11.71 -13.04
N VAL A 122 -4.78 -12.10 -11.80
CA VAL A 122 -5.52 -11.74 -10.59
C VAL A 122 -4.67 -10.76 -9.77
N PHE A 123 -5.27 -9.63 -9.39
CA PHE A 123 -4.58 -8.56 -8.66
C PHE A 123 -4.64 -8.70 -7.14
N SER A 124 -5.76 -9.16 -6.61
CA SER A 124 -6.08 -9.13 -5.17
C SER A 124 -6.46 -10.51 -4.65
N ALA A 125 -6.52 -10.65 -3.32
CA ALA A 125 -7.20 -11.76 -2.68
C ALA A 125 -8.68 -11.81 -3.12
N HIS A 126 -9.26 -13.01 -3.17
CA HIS A 126 -10.68 -13.15 -3.43
C HIS A 126 -11.51 -12.56 -2.27
N LYS A 127 -12.42 -11.64 -2.59
CA LYS A 127 -13.43 -11.10 -1.67
C LYS A 127 -14.60 -12.08 -1.57
N TYR A 128 -14.79 -12.65 -0.39
CA TYR A 128 -15.94 -13.52 -0.11
C TYR A 128 -17.18 -12.71 0.27
N TRP A 129 -17.00 -11.68 1.10
CA TRP A 129 -18.11 -10.86 1.57
C TRP A 129 -17.64 -9.47 1.99
N LEU A 130 -18.49 -8.47 1.73
CA LEU A 130 -18.38 -7.11 2.20
C LEU A 130 -19.58 -6.81 3.11
N ASP A 131 -19.31 -6.53 4.37
CA ASP A 131 -20.29 -6.15 5.38
C ASP A 131 -20.24 -4.65 5.64
N ASN A 132 -21.13 -3.91 4.98
CA ASN A 132 -21.25 -2.46 5.15
C ASN A 132 -21.71 -2.06 6.56
N THR A 133 -22.41 -2.94 7.29
CA THR A 133 -22.89 -2.63 8.64
C THR A 133 -21.76 -2.62 9.64
N ASN A 134 -20.90 -3.64 9.60
CA ASN A 134 -19.75 -3.75 10.52
C ASN A 134 -18.45 -3.23 9.93
N ARG A 135 -18.48 -2.65 8.71
CA ARG A 135 -17.27 -2.17 8.00
C ARG A 135 -16.22 -3.27 7.91
N ALA A 136 -16.66 -4.48 7.54
CA ALA A 136 -15.83 -5.67 7.53
C ALA A 136 -15.69 -6.24 6.11
N LEU A 137 -14.44 -6.48 5.73
CA LEU A 137 -14.06 -7.09 4.46
C LEU A 137 -13.55 -8.51 4.74
N ILE A 138 -14.24 -9.51 4.18
CA ILE A 138 -13.89 -10.93 4.33
C ILE A 138 -13.18 -11.40 3.06
N LEU A 139 -11.90 -11.73 3.21
CA LEU A 139 -10.98 -12.09 2.13
C LEU A 139 -10.48 -13.53 2.27
N GLU A 140 -10.02 -14.07 1.14
CA GLU A 140 -9.21 -15.28 1.07
C GLU A 140 -7.93 -15.16 1.89
N ASP A 141 -7.64 -16.19 2.70
CA ASP A 141 -6.33 -16.33 3.31
C ASP A 141 -5.32 -16.89 2.30
N LEU A 142 -4.55 -15.96 1.71
CA LEU A 142 -3.55 -16.25 0.69
C LEU A 142 -2.45 -17.22 1.16
N MET A 143 -2.24 -17.39 2.47
CA MET A 143 -1.29 -18.37 2.99
C MET A 143 -1.70 -19.81 2.68
N VAL A 144 -3.00 -20.10 2.54
CA VAL A 144 -3.51 -21.41 2.11
C VAL A 144 -2.98 -21.78 0.73
N ARG A 145 -2.76 -20.78 -0.13
CA ARG A 145 -2.17 -20.91 -1.47
C ARG A 145 -0.66 -20.68 -1.50
N LYS A 146 -0.01 -20.71 -0.33
CA LYS A 146 1.43 -20.57 -0.15
C LYS A 146 2.00 -19.22 -0.61
N TYR A 147 1.18 -18.17 -0.61
CA TYR A 147 1.70 -16.82 -0.76
C TYR A 147 2.24 -16.32 0.59
N LYS A 148 3.34 -15.56 0.56
CA LYS A 148 3.98 -14.97 1.75
C LYS A 148 4.55 -13.60 1.45
N CYS A 149 4.57 -12.70 2.43
CA CYS A 149 5.24 -11.40 2.30
C CYS A 149 6.76 -11.57 2.25
N VAL A 150 7.43 -10.62 1.59
CA VAL A 150 8.89 -10.49 1.69
C VAL A 150 9.24 -9.82 3.03
N ASN A 151 10.41 -10.16 3.59
CA ASN A 151 10.91 -9.46 4.78
C ASN A 151 11.22 -7.99 4.42
N ARG A 152 10.49 -7.05 5.01
CA ARG A 152 10.63 -5.60 4.74
C ARG A 152 12.01 -5.03 5.11
N ILE A 153 12.72 -5.64 6.07
CA ILE A 153 14.08 -5.24 6.45
C ILE A 153 15.09 -5.73 5.41
N GLU A 154 14.95 -6.97 4.93
CA GLU A 154 15.84 -7.56 3.91
C GLU A 154 15.60 -6.99 2.51
N ARG A 155 14.39 -6.48 2.25
CA ARG A 155 13.94 -5.86 1.00
C ARG A 155 13.99 -6.81 -0.20
N MET A 156 13.38 -6.37 -1.30
CA MET A 156 13.28 -7.12 -2.54
C MET A 156 14.56 -7.05 -3.37
N ASP A 157 14.87 -8.18 -4.02
CA ASP A 157 15.82 -8.21 -5.12
C ASP A 157 15.14 -7.86 -6.46
N VAL A 158 15.92 -7.90 -7.55
CA VAL A 158 15.42 -7.60 -8.90
C VAL A 158 14.33 -8.57 -9.34
N ALA A 159 14.38 -9.85 -8.99
CA ALA A 159 13.40 -10.84 -9.44
C ALA A 159 12.01 -10.53 -8.86
N HIS A 160 11.95 -10.20 -7.57
CA HIS A 160 10.71 -9.77 -6.91
C HIS A 160 10.18 -8.47 -7.49
N ALA A 161 11.07 -7.48 -7.68
CA ALA A 161 10.69 -6.19 -8.27
C ALA A 161 10.12 -6.35 -9.69
N LYS A 162 10.68 -7.28 -10.49
CA LYS A 162 10.17 -7.60 -11.84
C LYS A 162 8.75 -8.13 -11.81
N VAL A 163 8.47 -9.13 -10.97
CA VAL A 163 7.13 -9.71 -10.85
C VAL A 163 6.11 -8.66 -10.35
N ALA A 164 6.48 -7.85 -9.36
CA ALA A 164 5.64 -6.77 -8.85
C ALA A 164 5.33 -5.71 -9.90
N LEU A 165 6.35 -5.18 -10.60
CA LEU A 165 6.18 -4.13 -11.59
C LEU A 165 5.43 -4.58 -12.84
N ILE A 166 5.63 -5.83 -13.30
CA ILE A 166 4.87 -6.38 -14.42
C ILE A 166 3.39 -6.46 -14.06
N LYS A 167 3.05 -6.95 -12.86
CA LYS A 167 1.64 -7.00 -12.42
C LYS A 167 1.07 -5.59 -12.20
N LEU A 168 1.86 -4.66 -11.66
CA LEU A 168 1.46 -3.26 -11.50
C LEU A 168 1.17 -2.61 -12.86
N ALA A 169 1.99 -2.88 -13.87
CA ALA A 169 1.78 -2.36 -15.22
C ALA A 169 0.43 -2.82 -15.80
N LYS A 170 0.04 -4.08 -15.57
CA LYS A 170 -1.28 -4.59 -15.95
C LYS A 170 -2.42 -3.92 -15.18
N TYR A 171 -2.23 -3.70 -13.88
CA TYR A 171 -3.19 -2.99 -13.02
C TYR A 171 -3.42 -1.56 -13.55
N HIS A 172 -2.34 -0.84 -13.81
CA HIS A 172 -2.35 0.51 -14.37
C HIS A 172 -2.96 0.59 -15.77
N ALA A 173 -2.59 -0.30 -16.70
CA ALA A 173 -3.23 -0.38 -18.01
C ALA A 173 -4.75 -0.57 -17.91
N THR A 174 -5.17 -1.51 -17.06
CA THR A 174 -6.58 -1.83 -16.86
C THR A 174 -7.35 -0.65 -16.26
N SER A 175 -6.72 0.12 -15.37
CA SER A 175 -7.32 1.32 -14.78
C SER A 175 -7.68 2.40 -15.81
N ILE A 176 -6.87 2.56 -16.86
CA ILE A 176 -7.12 3.53 -17.94
C ILE A 176 -8.39 3.14 -18.69
N ILE A 177 -8.53 1.87 -19.05
CA ILE A 177 -9.71 1.34 -19.75
C ILE A 177 -10.95 1.40 -18.85
N PHE A 178 -10.79 1.09 -17.56
CA PHE A 178 -11.86 1.21 -16.59
C PHE A 178 -12.40 2.64 -16.50
N LYS A 179 -11.51 3.65 -16.42
CA LYS A 179 -11.91 5.07 -16.40
C LYS A 179 -12.67 5.48 -17.66
N GLN A 180 -12.24 5.01 -18.85
CA GLN A 180 -12.95 5.29 -20.10
C GLN A 180 -14.39 4.76 -20.11
N LYS A 181 -14.59 3.57 -19.53
CA LYS A 181 -15.91 2.93 -19.46
C LYS A 181 -16.77 3.43 -18.29
N ASN A 182 -16.16 3.86 -17.19
CA ASN A 182 -16.82 4.19 -15.93
C ASN A 182 -16.34 5.54 -15.34
N PRO A 183 -16.49 6.67 -16.05
CA PRO A 183 -15.93 7.95 -15.62
C PRO A 183 -16.52 8.46 -14.30
N GLN A 184 -17.76 8.10 -13.96
CA GLN A 184 -18.41 8.51 -12.70
C GLN A 184 -17.84 7.78 -11.48
N ALA A 185 -17.67 6.45 -11.57
CA ALA A 185 -17.03 5.66 -10.52
C ALA A 185 -15.61 6.18 -10.23
N PHE A 186 -14.97 6.74 -11.26
CA PHE A 186 -13.63 7.28 -11.19
C PHE A 186 -13.51 8.59 -10.40
N ALA A 187 -14.55 9.44 -10.38
CA ALA A 187 -14.49 10.77 -9.78
C ALA A 187 -14.07 10.77 -8.30
N LYS A 188 -14.36 9.69 -7.57
CA LYS A 188 -14.00 9.51 -6.16
C LYS A 188 -12.47 9.45 -5.91
N PHE A 189 -11.68 9.05 -6.91
CA PHE A 189 -10.22 8.90 -6.81
C PHE A 189 -9.43 10.13 -7.28
N SER A 190 -10.12 11.20 -7.67
CA SER A 190 -9.52 12.43 -8.22
C SER A 190 -8.88 13.34 -7.15
N LYS A 191 -9.24 13.16 -5.88
CA LYS A 191 -8.68 13.93 -4.77
C LYS A 191 -7.49 13.21 -4.15
N GLY A 192 -6.33 13.84 -4.23
CA GLY A 192 -5.09 13.34 -3.66
C GLY A 192 -5.05 13.32 -2.13
N TYR A 193 -4.07 12.60 -1.62
CA TYR A 193 -3.85 12.49 -0.17
C TYR A 193 -3.19 13.75 0.40
N PHE A 194 -2.28 14.37 -0.37
CA PHE A 194 -1.85 15.75 -0.15
C PHE A 194 -2.86 16.71 -0.76
N SER A 195 -3.50 17.52 0.08
CA SER A 195 -4.30 18.66 -0.35
C SER A 195 -4.21 19.78 0.66
N ARG A 196 -4.53 21.01 0.25
CA ARG A 196 -4.58 22.18 1.16
C ARG A 196 -5.59 22.00 2.29
N ASP A 197 -6.60 21.14 2.06
CA ASP A 197 -7.71 20.89 2.98
C ASP A 197 -7.38 19.82 4.04
N LYS A 198 -6.13 19.30 4.07
CA LYS A 198 -5.67 18.24 4.99
C LYS A 198 -4.44 18.69 5.80
N PRO A 199 -4.62 19.58 6.80
CA PRO A 199 -3.51 20.16 7.54
C PRO A 199 -2.70 19.12 8.33
N ASP A 200 -3.31 18.02 8.77
CA ASP A 200 -2.63 17.00 9.57
C ASP A 200 -1.62 16.18 8.75
N ILE A 201 -1.86 15.99 7.44
CA ILE A 201 -0.87 15.39 6.53
C ILE A 201 0.33 16.30 6.33
N ARG A 202 0.08 17.59 6.16
CA ARG A 202 1.18 18.57 6.04
C ARG A 202 2.07 18.52 7.27
N GLU A 203 1.46 18.51 8.44
CA GLU A 203 2.17 18.49 9.72
C GLU A 203 2.95 17.19 9.93
N PHE A 204 2.36 16.05 9.54
CA PHE A 204 3.07 14.77 9.50
C PHE A 204 4.38 14.89 8.71
N PHE A 205 4.30 15.32 7.45
CA PHE A 205 5.48 15.42 6.61
C PHE A 205 6.49 16.44 7.14
N PHE A 206 6.05 17.58 7.68
CA PHE A 206 6.95 18.56 8.28
C PHE A 206 7.69 18.05 9.50
N ARG A 207 7.01 17.39 10.43
CA ARG A 207 7.65 16.81 11.62
C ARG A 207 8.65 15.73 11.23
N HIS A 208 8.31 14.89 10.25
CA HIS A 208 9.26 13.90 9.72
C HIS A 208 10.44 14.57 9.02
N PHE A 209 10.23 15.69 8.33
CA PHE A 209 11.31 16.46 7.72
C PHE A 209 12.21 17.13 8.77
N ASP A 210 11.65 17.60 9.88
CA ASP A 210 12.41 18.14 11.01
C ASP A 210 13.28 17.08 11.66
N GLY A 211 12.76 15.88 11.89
CA GLY A 211 13.55 14.75 12.41
C GLY A 211 14.71 14.37 11.48
N LEU A 212 14.51 14.47 10.16
CA LEU A 212 15.59 14.29 9.18
C LEU A 212 16.66 15.39 9.29
N ILE A 213 16.25 16.66 9.38
CA ILE A 213 17.18 17.80 9.53
C ILE A 213 17.97 17.67 10.83
N GLU A 214 17.30 17.34 11.93
CA GLU A 214 17.92 17.11 13.24
C GLU A 214 18.99 16.02 13.14
N LEU A 215 18.66 14.87 12.56
CA LEU A 215 19.60 13.78 12.36
C LEU A 215 20.83 14.22 11.57
N VAL A 216 20.63 14.83 10.39
CA VAL A 216 21.71 15.22 9.49
C VAL A 216 22.59 16.29 10.13
N SER A 217 22.03 17.15 10.98
CA SER A 217 22.77 18.17 11.74
C SER A 217 23.76 17.59 12.75
N THR A 218 23.59 16.32 13.15
CA THR A 218 24.55 15.63 14.02
C THR A 218 25.81 15.16 13.28
N TRP A 219 25.81 15.17 11.94
CA TRP A 219 26.90 14.63 11.14
C TRP A 219 27.90 15.71 10.71
N LYS A 220 29.15 15.55 11.15
CA LYS A 220 30.26 16.41 10.71
C LYS A 220 30.43 16.36 9.18
N GLY A 221 30.46 17.52 8.54
CA GLY A 221 30.63 17.64 7.08
C GLY A 221 29.33 17.59 6.28
N TYR A 222 28.17 17.57 6.94
CA TYR A 222 26.85 17.60 6.30
C TYR A 222 26.16 18.97 6.41
N GLU A 223 26.86 20.01 6.85
CA GLU A 223 26.32 21.37 7.04
C GLU A 223 25.68 21.90 5.74
N TYR A 224 26.29 21.59 4.59
CA TYR A 224 25.75 21.88 3.25
C TYR A 224 24.36 21.26 3.02
N TYR A 225 24.17 20.00 3.40
CA TYR A 225 22.90 19.31 3.23
C TYR A 225 21.84 19.83 4.20
N VAL A 226 22.22 20.16 5.44
CA VAL A 226 21.32 20.79 6.41
C VAL A 226 20.75 22.09 5.84
N GLU A 227 21.60 22.96 5.29
CA GLU A 227 21.14 24.22 4.69
C GLU A 227 20.18 23.99 3.52
N LYS A 228 20.44 23.01 2.64
CA LYS A 228 19.52 22.68 1.53
C LYS A 228 18.21 22.12 2.02
N LEU A 229 18.23 21.19 2.98
CA LEU A 229 17.03 20.59 3.55
C LEU A 229 16.14 21.66 4.20
N ILE A 230 16.71 22.57 5.00
CA ILE A 230 15.96 23.69 5.59
C ILE A 230 15.25 24.52 4.52
N LYS A 231 15.96 24.90 3.45
CA LYS A 231 15.36 25.68 2.34
C LYS A 231 14.30 24.89 1.58
N PHE A 232 14.51 23.58 1.40
CA PHE A 232 13.60 22.70 0.68
C PHE A 232 12.30 22.45 1.45
N LYS A 233 12.34 22.41 2.79
CA LYS A 233 11.17 22.17 3.64
C LYS A 233 10.01 23.13 3.30
N ASP A 234 10.31 24.40 3.08
CA ASP A 234 9.30 25.41 2.73
C ASP A 234 8.63 25.14 1.36
N LEU A 235 9.35 24.50 0.45
CA LEU A 235 8.86 24.14 -0.89
C LEU A 235 8.10 22.81 -0.91
N LEU A 236 8.29 21.95 0.10
CA LEU A 236 7.74 20.59 0.15
C LEU A 236 6.22 20.57 -0.03
N VAL A 237 5.51 21.51 0.58
CA VAL A 237 4.05 21.55 0.57
C VAL A 237 3.52 21.91 -0.80
N GLU A 238 4.04 22.99 -1.39
CA GLU A 238 3.58 23.46 -2.70
C GLU A 238 3.94 22.45 -3.80
N ARG A 239 5.18 21.95 -3.81
CA ARG A 239 5.60 20.91 -4.76
C ARG A 239 4.85 19.59 -4.52
N GLY A 240 4.53 19.26 -3.28
CA GLY A 240 3.72 18.10 -2.93
C GLY A 240 2.29 18.24 -3.46
N ILE A 241 1.63 19.37 -3.23
CA ILE A 241 0.29 19.65 -3.76
C ILE A 241 0.30 19.55 -5.29
N GLU A 242 1.31 20.13 -5.96
CA GLU A 242 1.45 20.04 -7.42
C GLU A 242 1.57 18.57 -7.88
N LEU A 243 2.45 17.79 -7.26
CA LEU A 243 2.66 16.38 -7.61
C LEU A 243 1.42 15.50 -7.40
N TYR A 244 0.66 15.77 -6.33
CA TYR A 244 -0.53 15.01 -5.99
C TYR A 244 -1.83 15.58 -6.56
N THR A 245 -1.76 16.64 -7.36
CA THR A 245 -2.91 17.16 -8.10
C THR A 245 -2.92 16.56 -9.51
N PRO A 246 -3.88 15.69 -9.85
CA PRO A 246 -3.92 15.11 -11.19
C PRO A 246 -4.24 16.19 -12.25
N HIS A 247 -3.39 16.29 -13.26
CA HIS A 247 -3.64 17.10 -14.45
C HIS A 247 -4.15 16.22 -15.60
N GLU A 248 -5.25 16.61 -16.24
CA GLU A 248 -5.88 15.80 -17.29
C GLU A 248 -4.97 15.55 -18.51
N ALA A 249 -4.03 16.47 -18.78
CA ALA A 249 -3.06 16.34 -19.86
C ALA A 249 -1.94 15.31 -19.55
N ASN A 250 -1.80 14.86 -18.31
CA ASN A 250 -0.77 13.91 -17.92
C ASN A 250 -1.19 12.47 -18.23
N PHE A 251 -0.19 11.61 -18.42
CA PHE A 251 -0.40 10.16 -18.46
C PHE A 251 -0.65 9.64 -17.04
N ASN A 252 -1.93 9.52 -16.69
CA ASN A 252 -2.37 9.11 -15.36
C ASN A 252 -2.98 7.71 -15.37
N VAL A 253 -2.90 7.06 -14.21
CA VAL A 253 -3.41 5.73 -13.89
C VAL A 253 -4.07 5.76 -12.52
N LEU A 254 -4.89 4.76 -12.19
CA LEU A 254 -5.31 4.57 -10.81
C LEU A 254 -4.17 3.88 -10.10
N THR A 255 -3.47 4.59 -9.22
CA THR A 255 -2.38 4.05 -8.42
C THR A 255 -2.92 3.11 -7.35
N HIS A 256 -2.08 2.21 -6.87
CA HIS A 256 -2.26 1.55 -5.58
C HIS A 256 -2.10 2.57 -4.44
N GLY A 257 -1.10 3.46 -4.56
CA GLY A 257 -0.80 4.54 -3.63
C GLY A 257 0.10 4.13 -2.47
N ASP A 258 -0.03 2.90 -1.97
CA ASP A 258 0.84 2.32 -0.92
C ASP A 258 1.60 1.08 -1.43
N PHE A 259 2.39 1.24 -2.49
CA PHE A 259 2.96 0.10 -3.23
C PHE A 259 4.34 -0.34 -2.70
N TRP A 260 4.36 -0.97 -1.53
CA TRP A 260 5.58 -1.48 -0.85
C TRP A 260 5.50 -2.98 -0.50
N SER A 261 6.61 -3.55 -0.02
CA SER A 261 6.78 -5.00 0.16
C SER A 261 5.75 -5.67 1.09
N ASN A 262 5.26 -4.99 2.12
CA ASN A 262 4.26 -5.58 3.03
C ASN A 262 2.88 -5.73 2.37
N ASN A 263 2.59 -4.90 1.36
CA ASN A 263 1.35 -4.94 0.59
C ASN A 263 1.43 -5.90 -0.61
N MET A 264 2.41 -6.81 -0.58
CA MET A 264 2.68 -7.79 -1.62
C MET A 264 2.92 -9.17 -1.03
N MET A 265 2.07 -10.12 -1.39
CA MET A 265 2.26 -11.52 -1.04
C MET A 265 2.74 -12.28 -2.28
N PHE A 266 3.94 -12.86 -2.22
CA PHE A 266 4.57 -13.56 -3.33
C PHE A 266 4.38 -15.07 -3.22
N ARG A 267 4.28 -15.73 -4.37
CA ARG A 267 4.33 -17.20 -4.51
C ARG A 267 5.55 -17.59 -5.31
N TYR A 268 6.09 -18.76 -4.99
CA TYR A 268 7.39 -19.21 -5.46
C TYR A 268 7.30 -20.58 -6.13
N ASP A 269 8.20 -20.84 -7.07
CA ASP A 269 8.42 -22.18 -7.63
C ASP A 269 9.27 -23.07 -6.69
N SER A 270 9.64 -24.26 -7.17
CA SER A 270 10.49 -25.21 -6.42
C SER A 270 11.94 -24.73 -6.22
N GLU A 271 12.41 -23.76 -7.00
CA GLU A 271 13.75 -23.18 -6.91
C GLU A 271 13.76 -21.88 -6.09
N ASN A 272 12.61 -21.54 -5.47
CA ASN A 272 12.41 -20.32 -4.69
C ASN A 272 12.51 -19.02 -5.54
N ASN A 273 12.23 -19.10 -6.84
CA ASN A 273 12.03 -17.91 -7.67
C ASN A 273 10.60 -17.38 -7.49
N PRO A 274 10.40 -16.05 -7.36
CA PRO A 274 9.06 -15.48 -7.34
C PRO A 274 8.40 -15.67 -8.71
N ILE A 275 7.23 -16.30 -8.74
CA ILE A 275 6.47 -16.58 -9.96
C ILE A 275 5.16 -15.80 -10.05
N ASP A 276 4.69 -15.28 -8.92
CA ASP A 276 3.43 -14.54 -8.84
C ASP A 276 3.40 -13.67 -7.59
N VAL A 277 2.56 -12.63 -7.60
CA VAL A 277 2.39 -11.69 -6.49
C VAL A 277 0.94 -11.26 -6.38
N ILE A 278 0.35 -11.22 -5.20
CA ILE A 278 -0.97 -10.65 -4.98
C ILE A 278 -0.81 -9.36 -4.19
N PHE A 279 -1.45 -8.30 -4.66
CA PHE A 279 -1.51 -7.02 -3.97
C PHE A 279 -2.59 -7.07 -2.90
N VAL A 280 -2.29 -6.48 -1.76
CA VAL A 280 -3.23 -6.32 -0.64
C VAL A 280 -3.19 -4.86 -0.19
N ASP A 281 -4.19 -4.45 0.58
CA ASP A 281 -4.23 -3.12 1.20
C ASP A 281 -4.41 -1.93 0.22
N PHE A 282 -5.58 -1.87 -0.42
CA PHE A 282 -5.91 -0.82 -1.41
C PHE A 282 -6.49 0.45 -0.75
N GLN A 283 -5.82 0.98 0.26
CA GLN A 283 -6.35 2.04 1.13
C GLN A 283 -6.26 3.46 0.56
N ILE A 284 -5.23 3.75 -0.24
CA ILE A 284 -4.96 5.10 -0.75
C ILE A 284 -4.86 5.19 -2.28
N PRO A 285 -5.75 4.55 -3.05
CA PRO A 285 -5.72 4.65 -4.50
C PRO A 285 -6.02 6.09 -4.95
N GLN A 286 -5.31 6.53 -5.98
CA GLN A 286 -5.45 7.87 -6.52
C GLN A 286 -5.29 7.88 -8.05
N TRP A 287 -6.04 8.73 -8.75
CA TRP A 287 -5.66 9.09 -10.12
C TRP A 287 -4.40 9.94 -10.10
N ASN A 288 -3.28 9.40 -10.59
CA ASN A 288 -2.05 10.17 -10.71
C ASN A 288 -1.10 9.51 -11.72
N THR A 289 0.07 10.11 -11.92
CA THR A 289 1.17 9.52 -12.66
C THR A 289 1.52 8.12 -12.11
N PRO A 290 1.81 7.12 -12.97
CA PRO A 290 2.30 5.81 -12.52
C PRO A 290 3.63 5.90 -11.75
N ALA A 291 4.34 7.04 -11.85
CA ALA A 291 5.56 7.28 -11.11
C ALA A 291 5.37 7.23 -9.59
N ILE A 292 4.16 7.46 -9.07
CA ILE A 292 3.88 7.37 -7.63
C ILE A 292 4.21 5.96 -7.13
N ASP A 293 3.54 4.92 -7.64
CA ASP A 293 3.79 3.54 -7.19
C ASP A 293 5.20 3.04 -7.54
N ILE A 294 5.74 3.45 -8.69
CA ILE A 294 7.09 3.05 -9.12
C ILE A 294 8.15 3.60 -8.16
N HIS A 295 8.11 4.90 -7.86
CA HIS A 295 9.04 5.51 -6.93
C HIS A 295 8.83 4.97 -5.52
N TYR A 296 7.58 4.78 -5.09
CA TYR A 296 7.30 4.20 -3.79
C TYR A 296 7.95 2.82 -3.63
N LEU A 297 7.78 1.93 -4.61
CA LEU A 297 8.38 0.59 -4.60
C LEU A 297 9.91 0.66 -4.56
N ILE A 298 10.51 1.37 -5.51
CA ILE A 298 11.96 1.44 -5.70
C ILE A 298 12.61 2.05 -4.47
N HIS A 299 12.00 3.08 -3.89
CA HIS A 299 12.60 3.85 -2.81
C HIS A 299 12.19 3.40 -1.40
N THR A 300 11.32 2.42 -1.24
CA THR A 300 11.04 1.84 0.08
C THR A 300 11.51 0.40 0.19
N SER A 301 11.35 -0.38 -0.88
CA SER A 301 11.25 -1.84 -0.79
C SER A 301 12.31 -2.59 -1.58
N ILE A 302 13.14 -1.91 -2.39
CA ILE A 302 14.25 -2.55 -3.10
C ILE A 302 15.54 -2.45 -2.27
N LYS A 303 16.39 -3.49 -2.32
CA LYS A 303 17.70 -3.49 -1.66
C LYS A 303 18.51 -2.24 -2.04
N GLU A 304 19.16 -1.64 -1.05
CA GLU A 304 19.79 -0.31 -1.17
C GLU A 304 20.72 -0.17 -2.39
N HIS A 305 21.65 -1.12 -2.56
CA HIS A 305 22.61 -1.12 -3.67
C HIS A 305 21.98 -1.30 -5.07
N LEU A 306 20.73 -1.75 -5.14
CA LEU A 306 19.99 -1.94 -6.40
C LEU A 306 19.14 -0.73 -6.77
N ARG A 307 18.70 0.08 -5.81
CA ARG A 307 17.64 1.08 -6.04
C ARG A 307 17.97 2.02 -7.21
N PHE A 308 19.18 2.58 -7.23
CA PHE A 308 19.62 3.51 -8.27
C PHE A 308 20.23 2.77 -9.48
N SER A 309 21.01 1.72 -9.23
CA SER A 309 21.70 0.97 -10.29
C SER A 309 20.75 0.21 -11.21
N LYS A 310 19.54 -0.14 -10.72
CA LYS A 310 18.51 -0.88 -11.47
C LYS A 310 17.28 -0.06 -11.82
N GLN A 311 17.14 1.18 -11.37
CA GLN A 311 15.95 2.01 -11.59
C GLN A 311 15.55 2.06 -13.07
N ASN A 312 16.49 2.41 -13.96
CA ASN A 312 16.21 2.54 -15.38
C ASN A 312 15.76 1.22 -16.03
N GLU A 313 16.38 0.10 -15.65
CA GLU A 313 16.01 -1.25 -16.12
C GLU A 313 14.59 -1.59 -15.66
N LEU A 314 14.26 -1.33 -14.40
CA LEU A 314 12.95 -1.62 -13.81
C LEU A 314 11.84 -0.76 -14.41
N VAL A 315 12.09 0.54 -14.60
CA VAL A 315 11.17 1.49 -15.25
C VAL A 315 10.92 1.09 -16.70
N GLN A 316 11.96 0.72 -17.45
CA GLN A 316 11.83 0.32 -18.85
C GLN A 316 10.99 -0.95 -18.99
N MET A 317 11.24 -1.95 -18.16
CA MET A 317 10.46 -3.18 -18.13
C MET A 317 8.99 -2.90 -17.78
N TYR A 318 8.73 -2.11 -16.74
CA TYR A 318 7.38 -1.67 -16.40
C TYR A 318 6.68 -1.01 -17.60
N TYR A 319 7.38 -0.10 -18.30
CA TYR A 319 6.85 0.61 -19.46
C TYR A 319 6.42 -0.36 -20.59
N TYR A 320 7.24 -1.36 -20.90
CA TYR A 320 6.90 -2.31 -21.95
C TYR A 320 5.75 -3.24 -21.54
N ALA A 321 5.68 -3.69 -20.28
CA ALA A 321 4.53 -4.46 -19.79
C ALA A 321 3.23 -3.64 -19.83
N LEU A 322 3.32 -2.33 -19.53
CA LEU A 322 2.20 -1.40 -19.61
C LEU A 322 1.75 -1.24 -21.06
N LYS A 323 2.71 -1.03 -21.99
CA LYS A 323 2.45 -0.91 -23.42
C LYS A 323 1.80 -2.17 -23.99
N GLU A 324 2.34 -3.34 -23.66
CA GLU A 324 1.81 -4.64 -24.10
C GLU A 324 0.35 -4.80 -23.65
N THR A 325 0.05 -4.50 -22.39
CA THR A 325 -1.32 -4.66 -21.88
C THR A 325 -2.27 -3.62 -22.46
N LEU A 326 -1.87 -2.35 -22.50
CA LEU A 326 -2.74 -1.24 -22.89
C LEU A 326 -2.90 -1.12 -24.41
N ILE A 327 -1.80 -1.12 -25.14
CA ILE A 327 -1.79 -0.91 -26.59
C ILE A 327 -2.05 -2.23 -27.30
N ASP A 328 -1.30 -3.29 -26.97
CA ASP A 328 -1.41 -4.54 -27.72
C ASP A 328 -2.60 -5.38 -27.26
N GLY A 329 -2.89 -5.40 -25.95
CA GLY A 329 -4.06 -6.07 -25.36
C GLY A 329 -5.36 -5.32 -25.65
N TYR A 330 -5.53 -4.13 -25.05
CA TYR A 330 -6.78 -3.38 -25.15
C TYR A 330 -6.97 -2.57 -26.44
N LYS A 331 -5.96 -2.51 -27.32
CA LYS A 331 -6.01 -1.70 -28.55
C LYS A 331 -6.33 -0.22 -28.28
N TYR A 332 -5.81 0.31 -27.17
CA TYR A 332 -6.04 1.68 -26.76
C TYR A 332 -5.50 2.69 -27.79
N THR A 333 -6.33 3.63 -28.22
CA THR A 333 -6.02 4.63 -29.25
C THR A 333 -5.77 6.03 -28.70
N GLY A 334 -5.82 6.21 -27.38
CA GLY A 334 -5.52 7.50 -26.75
C GLY A 334 -4.02 7.74 -26.62
N TYR A 335 -3.65 8.85 -25.99
CA TYR A 335 -2.26 9.21 -25.78
C TYR A 335 -1.51 8.16 -24.95
N PHE A 336 -0.35 7.74 -25.45
CA PHE A 336 0.60 6.88 -24.76
C PHE A 336 2.02 7.43 -24.97
N PRO A 337 2.78 7.74 -23.90
CA PRO A 337 4.09 8.36 -24.02
C PRO A 337 5.08 7.40 -24.70
N THR A 338 6.03 7.96 -25.45
CA THR A 338 7.27 7.26 -25.81
C THR A 338 8.06 6.91 -24.55
N LEU A 339 8.99 5.95 -24.64
CA LEU A 339 9.84 5.60 -23.49
C LEU A 339 10.62 6.82 -22.97
N HIS A 340 11.04 7.72 -23.85
CA HIS A 340 11.74 8.94 -23.45
C HIS A 340 10.82 9.90 -22.68
N GLU A 341 9.61 10.17 -23.17
CA GLU A 341 8.61 10.97 -22.43
C GLU A 341 8.24 10.31 -21.10
N PHE A 342 8.16 8.98 -21.06
CA PHE A 342 7.90 8.24 -19.83
C PHE A 342 9.03 8.42 -18.80
N GLN A 343 10.30 8.37 -19.23
CA GLN A 343 11.42 8.67 -18.35
C GLN A 343 11.38 10.11 -17.84
N ILE A 344 10.96 11.09 -18.66
CA ILE A 344 10.72 12.46 -18.20
C ILE A 344 9.62 12.51 -17.14
N ILE A 345 8.54 11.73 -17.28
CA ILE A 345 7.49 11.62 -16.25
C ILE A 345 8.08 11.09 -14.94
N ILE A 346 8.87 10.02 -14.98
CA ILE A 346 9.56 9.48 -13.79
C ILE A 346 10.44 10.56 -13.14
N LEU A 347 11.24 11.28 -13.93
CA LEU A 347 12.14 12.32 -13.44
C LEU A 347 11.39 13.52 -12.84
N LYS A 348 10.31 13.99 -13.48
CA LYS A 348 9.48 15.10 -12.94
C LYS A 348 8.83 14.74 -11.61
N SER A 349 8.60 13.46 -11.35
CA SER A 349 8.02 12.95 -10.10
C SER A 349 9.07 12.62 -9.02
N SER A 350 10.33 13.08 -9.17
CA SER A 350 11.42 12.76 -8.23
C SER A 350 11.20 13.27 -6.80
N LEU A 351 10.29 14.25 -6.59
CA LEU A 351 9.85 14.60 -5.24
C LEU A 351 9.27 13.40 -4.50
N HIS A 352 8.51 12.54 -5.19
CA HIS A 352 7.97 11.33 -4.55
C HIS A 352 9.06 10.34 -4.19
N ALA A 353 10.10 10.18 -5.03
CA ALA A 353 11.27 9.39 -4.66
C ALA A 353 11.95 9.91 -3.38
N LEU A 354 12.04 11.23 -3.21
CA LEU A 354 12.56 11.85 -2.00
C LEU A 354 11.68 11.53 -0.78
N ILE A 355 10.38 11.77 -0.88
CA ILE A 355 9.42 11.48 0.19
C ILE A 355 9.48 10.00 0.57
N SER A 356 9.44 9.10 -0.41
CA SER A 356 9.49 7.65 -0.20
C SER A 356 10.78 7.22 0.49
N ALA A 357 11.94 7.73 0.06
CA ALA A 357 13.23 7.28 0.61
C ALA A 357 13.60 7.91 1.95
N LEU A 358 13.26 9.18 2.18
CA LEU A 358 13.73 9.92 3.35
C LEU A 358 12.68 10.09 4.44
N LEU A 359 11.38 9.98 4.11
CA LEU A 359 10.29 10.19 5.08
C LEU A 359 9.49 8.92 5.34
N ILE A 360 9.24 8.11 4.31
CA ILE A 360 8.43 6.87 4.43
C ILE A 360 9.29 5.65 4.76
N GLN A 361 10.40 5.45 4.06
CA GLN A 361 11.28 4.30 4.28
C GLN A 361 11.76 4.17 5.75
N PRO A 362 12.08 5.24 6.49
CA PRO A 362 12.39 5.15 7.93
C PRO A 362 11.31 4.46 8.76
N ILE A 363 10.03 4.67 8.42
CA ILE A 363 8.89 4.02 9.08
C ILE A 363 8.88 2.53 8.74
N ILE A 364 9.11 2.20 7.47
CA ILE A 364 9.06 0.83 6.94
C ILE A 364 10.17 -0.05 7.52
N ILE A 365 11.39 0.48 7.65
CA ILE A 365 12.57 -0.27 8.11
C ILE A 365 12.81 -0.17 9.61
N LEU A 366 11.84 0.38 10.34
CA LEU A 366 11.88 0.48 11.80
C LEU A 366 12.03 -0.91 12.41
N ASP A 367 12.97 -1.04 13.35
CA ASP A 367 13.21 -2.28 14.09
C ASP A 367 11.91 -2.72 14.78
N GLU A 368 11.55 -3.99 14.63
CA GLU A 368 10.35 -4.59 15.25
C GLU A 368 10.33 -4.46 16.78
N LYS A 369 11.47 -4.19 17.41
CA LYS A 369 11.57 -3.92 18.86
C LYS A 369 11.05 -2.55 19.26
N ILE A 370 10.90 -1.62 18.32
CA ILE A 370 10.40 -0.27 18.58
C ILE A 370 8.88 -0.30 18.41
N GLU A 371 8.16 -0.01 19.49
CA GLU A 371 6.70 0.09 19.45
C GLU A 371 6.29 1.21 18.50
N SER A 372 5.48 0.86 17.50
CA SER A 372 4.96 1.81 16.51
C SER A 372 3.49 1.51 16.23
N ASN A 373 2.71 2.57 16.11
CA ASN A 373 1.31 2.56 15.67
C ASN A 373 1.01 3.87 14.93
N LEU A 374 -0.16 3.98 14.31
CA LEU A 374 -0.55 5.19 13.56
C LEU A 374 -0.58 6.42 14.46
N PHE A 375 -0.89 6.27 15.75
CA PHE A 375 -0.92 7.37 16.71
C PHE A 375 0.47 7.94 16.95
N LEU A 376 1.47 7.14 17.28
CA LEU A 376 2.85 7.62 17.41
C LEU A 376 3.35 8.25 16.12
N LEU A 377 2.94 7.68 14.98
CA LEU A 377 3.24 8.22 13.65
C LEU A 377 2.52 9.51 13.33
N MET A 378 1.42 9.89 13.97
CA MET A 378 0.64 11.09 13.59
C MET A 378 0.55 12.14 14.72
N ASN A 379 0.78 11.74 15.97
CA ASN A 379 0.57 12.55 17.16
C ASN A 379 1.66 13.63 17.32
N LYS A 380 1.25 14.81 17.81
CA LYS A 380 2.08 16.02 17.90
C LYS A 380 2.69 16.22 19.29
N ASP A 381 2.30 15.38 20.25
CA ASP A 381 2.81 15.42 21.62
C ASP A 381 4.28 14.98 21.73
N GLU A 382 4.81 15.03 22.95
CA GLU A 382 6.18 14.62 23.25
C GLU A 382 6.45 13.14 22.92
N ALA A 383 5.44 12.27 22.99
CA ALA A 383 5.60 10.88 22.61
C ALA A 383 5.80 10.72 21.10
N GLY A 384 5.01 11.42 20.28
CA GLY A 384 5.16 11.42 18.82
C GLY A 384 6.48 12.07 18.35
N LYS A 385 6.93 13.14 19.01
CA LYS A 385 8.24 13.75 18.74
C LYS A 385 9.39 12.82 19.10
N LYS A 386 9.36 12.22 20.30
CA LYS A 386 10.36 11.24 20.74
C LYS A 386 10.41 10.03 19.80
N PHE A 387 9.25 9.53 19.39
CA PHE A 387 9.16 8.43 18.42
C PHE A 387 9.84 8.81 17.10
N THR A 388 9.54 10.01 16.57
CA THR A 388 10.14 10.51 15.32
C THR A 388 11.67 10.61 15.46
N HIS A 389 12.16 11.19 16.56
CA HIS A 389 13.58 11.28 16.87
C HIS A 389 14.24 9.89 16.89
N ASP A 390 13.69 8.94 17.65
CA ASP A 390 14.25 7.60 17.82
C ASP A 390 14.26 6.80 16.50
N MET A 391 13.21 6.95 15.68
CA MET A 391 13.12 6.35 14.35
C MET A 391 14.25 6.81 13.43
N TYR A 392 14.50 8.13 13.36
CA TYR A 392 15.57 8.69 12.52
C TYR A 392 16.97 8.35 13.03
N HIS A 393 17.15 8.29 14.35
CA HIS A 393 18.43 7.91 14.96
C HIS A 393 18.70 6.41 14.96
N SER A 394 17.78 5.57 14.47
CA SER A 394 18.04 4.14 14.32
C SER A 394 19.16 3.85 13.30
N PRO A 395 19.99 2.80 13.51
CA PRO A 395 21.11 2.50 12.61
C PRO A 395 20.69 2.31 11.14
N ASN A 396 19.58 1.62 10.90
CA ASN A 396 19.06 1.35 9.55
C ASN A 396 18.67 2.65 8.83
N THR A 397 18.02 3.58 9.53
CA THR A 397 17.63 4.88 8.95
C THR A 397 18.85 5.74 8.67
N GLN A 398 19.81 5.79 9.59
CA GLN A 398 21.05 6.56 9.40
C GLN A 398 21.83 6.09 8.17
N GLU A 399 21.97 4.77 7.99
CA GLU A 399 22.63 4.20 6.81
C GLU A 399 21.89 4.53 5.52
N ALA A 400 20.56 4.37 5.51
CA ALA A 400 19.73 4.70 4.35
C ALA A 400 19.85 6.18 3.96
N VAL A 401 19.74 7.10 4.91
CA VAL A 401 19.83 8.55 4.66
C VAL A 401 21.22 8.92 4.12
N LYS A 402 22.32 8.37 4.68
CA LYS A 402 23.69 8.62 4.19
C LYS A 402 23.89 8.18 2.74
N ASN A 403 23.26 7.08 2.34
CA ASN A 403 23.39 6.54 0.99
C ASN A 403 22.55 7.29 -0.05
N VAL A 404 21.41 7.86 0.38
CA VAL A 404 20.42 8.45 -0.53
C VAL A 404 20.57 9.95 -0.68
N LEU A 405 20.81 10.67 0.41
CA LEU A 405 20.79 12.14 0.43
C LEU A 405 21.78 12.76 -0.57
N PRO A 406 23.05 12.31 -0.67
CA PRO A 406 23.97 12.83 -1.68
C PRO A 406 23.53 12.57 -3.12
N VAL A 407 22.85 11.44 -3.38
CA VAL A 407 22.35 11.10 -4.72
C VAL A 407 21.22 12.04 -5.12
N PHE A 408 20.28 12.32 -4.22
CA PHE A 408 19.17 13.25 -4.52
C PHE A 408 19.63 14.68 -4.68
N ASP A 409 20.62 15.10 -3.90
CA ASP A 409 21.27 16.38 -4.10
C ASP A 409 21.95 16.48 -5.48
N ALA A 410 22.72 15.45 -5.87
CA ALA A 410 23.37 15.40 -7.19
C ALA A 410 22.38 15.36 -8.37
N LEU A 411 21.15 14.88 -8.14
CA LEU A 411 20.06 14.91 -9.12
C LEU A 411 19.32 16.26 -9.16
N GLY A 412 19.67 17.22 -8.30
CA GLY A 412 19.04 18.53 -8.21
C GLY A 412 17.63 18.49 -7.61
N ILE A 413 17.28 17.44 -6.86
CA ILE A 413 15.93 17.32 -6.28
C ILE A 413 15.72 18.32 -5.15
N LEU A 414 16.80 18.70 -4.46
CA LEU A 414 16.79 19.67 -3.36
C LEU A 414 16.87 21.13 -3.81
N ASP A 415 16.89 21.39 -5.13
CA ASP A 415 16.86 22.73 -5.75
C ASP A 415 15.48 23.01 -6.36
#